data_AF-A0A9P6GY26-F1
#
_entry.id   AF-A0A9P6GY26-F1
#
_cell.length_a   1.000
_cell.length_b   1.000
_cell.length_c   1.000
_cell.angle_alpha   90.00
_cell.angle_beta   90.00
_cell.angle_gamma   90.00
#
_symmetry.space_group_name_H-M   'P 1'
#
loop_
_entity.id
_entity.type
_entity.pdbx_description
1 polymer ?
#
loop_
_entity_poly.entity_id
_entity_poly.type
_entity_poly.pdbx_seq_one_letter_code
_entity_poly.pdbx_strand_id
1 'polypeptide(L)'
;MLISESKNSQTISLASRGPQYLTQPEKARNTEKTFESVKFTINLGEESGIEAPRRTIYVFTDHNIQDVLSWTQSVRKLARLNNWTPELGNKMLDILIDERYQEAINDKRTLDTKLDALCDKVFSLDDYSMYRNMISTARRSEFHDMITFVQYLEDLRTCADLCCKTKNDRLPEREVLDKLISTLSPREKECLIYNQATTLEEIKEVLTKLSTMENFYQVRPPLK
;
A
#
# COMPACT_ATOMS: atom_id res chain seq x y z
N MET A 1 -44.28 -12.33 32.44
CA MET A 1 -43.84 -11.69 31.19
C MET A 1 -42.48 -11.07 31.43
N LEU A 2 -41.43 -11.73 30.96
CA LEU A 2 -40.06 -11.20 30.94
C LEU A 2 -39.66 -11.18 29.47
N ILE A 3 -39.57 -9.99 28.90
CA ILE A 3 -39.05 -9.78 27.55
C ILE A 3 -37.55 -9.63 27.69
N SER A 4 -36.82 -10.69 27.32
CA SER A 4 -35.38 -10.66 27.15
C SER A 4 -35.05 -9.88 25.88
N GLU A 5 -34.51 -8.67 26.04
CA GLU A 5 -33.91 -7.93 24.93
C GLU A 5 -32.59 -8.59 24.54
N SER A 6 -32.64 -9.35 23.45
CA SER A 6 -31.48 -9.88 22.76
C SER A 6 -30.66 -8.71 22.18
N LYS A 7 -29.61 -8.30 22.89
CA LYS A 7 -28.57 -7.43 22.34
C LYS A 7 -27.85 -8.19 21.22
N ASN A 8 -28.32 -8.00 20.00
CA ASN A 8 -27.60 -8.39 18.80
C ASN A 8 -26.41 -7.44 18.65
N SER A 9 -25.31 -7.76 19.34
CA SER A 9 -23.99 -7.20 19.06
C SER A 9 -23.56 -7.69 17.69
N GLN A 10 -24.01 -6.99 16.64
CA GLN A 10 -23.39 -7.08 15.33
C GLN A 10 -21.98 -6.52 15.49
N THR A 11 -21.03 -7.43 15.65
CA THR A 11 -19.61 -7.19 15.42
C THR A 11 -19.48 -6.76 13.97
N ILE A 12 -19.51 -5.44 13.73
CA ILE A 12 -19.17 -4.88 12.43
C ILE A 12 -17.71 -5.27 12.20
N SER A 13 -17.51 -6.26 11.34
CA SER A 13 -16.19 -6.68 10.89
C SER A 13 -15.45 -5.45 10.35
N LEU A 14 -14.29 -5.16 10.94
CA LEU A 14 -13.38 -4.07 10.53
C LEU A 14 -12.94 -4.18 9.06
N ALA A 15 -13.23 -5.29 8.39
CA ALA A 15 -12.99 -5.56 6.98
C ALA A 15 -13.77 -4.66 5.99
N SER A 16 -14.40 -3.56 6.43
CA SER A 16 -15.38 -2.79 5.64
C SER A 16 -15.11 -1.28 5.51
N ARG A 17 -13.95 -0.76 5.94
CA ARG A 17 -13.69 0.71 5.94
C ARG A 17 -12.35 1.12 5.35
N GLY A 18 -11.95 0.52 4.25
CA GLY A 18 -10.77 0.96 3.50
C GLY A 18 -10.56 0.17 2.21
N PRO A 19 -9.62 0.59 1.35
CA PRO A 19 -9.31 -0.13 0.12
C PRO A 19 -8.97 -1.60 0.36
N GLN A 20 -9.43 -2.48 -0.53
CA GLN A 20 -9.20 -3.93 -0.41
C GLN A 20 -7.73 -4.29 -0.61
N TYR A 21 -6.97 -3.54 -1.41
CA TYR A 21 -5.54 -3.80 -1.58
C TYR A 21 -4.74 -3.64 -0.26
N LEU A 22 -5.25 -2.85 0.70
CA LEU A 22 -4.67 -2.70 2.03
C LEU A 22 -5.22 -3.72 3.02
N THR A 23 -6.53 -3.95 3.00
CA THR A 23 -7.21 -4.75 4.03
C THR A 23 -7.30 -6.24 3.72
N GLN A 24 -7.30 -6.60 2.42
CA GLN A 24 -7.43 -7.97 1.90
C GLN A 24 -6.57 -8.14 0.62
N PRO A 25 -5.24 -7.97 0.71
CA PRO A 25 -4.36 -7.88 -0.47
C PRO A 25 -4.45 -9.09 -1.41
N GLU A 26 -4.56 -10.31 -0.87
CA GLU A 26 -4.69 -11.52 -1.69
C GLU A 26 -6.03 -11.57 -2.45
N LYS A 27 -7.11 -11.11 -1.84
CA LYS A 27 -8.43 -11.04 -2.51
C LYS A 27 -8.42 -9.94 -3.58
N ALA A 28 -7.83 -8.80 -3.28
CA ALA A 28 -7.66 -7.72 -4.25
C ALA A 28 -6.84 -8.19 -5.46
N ARG A 29 -5.69 -8.84 -5.24
CA ARG A 29 -4.85 -9.42 -6.30
C ARG A 29 -5.59 -10.47 -7.14
N ASN A 30 -6.41 -11.32 -6.53
CA ASN A 30 -7.19 -12.31 -7.29
C ASN A 30 -8.30 -11.65 -8.12
N THR A 31 -8.89 -10.57 -7.62
CA THR A 31 -9.87 -9.77 -8.35
C THR A 31 -9.20 -9.03 -9.52
N GLU A 32 -8.03 -8.42 -9.30
CA GLU A 32 -7.26 -7.71 -10.33
C GLU A 32 -6.92 -8.60 -11.54
N LYS A 33 -6.65 -9.90 -11.32
CA LYS A 33 -6.38 -10.86 -12.42
C LYS A 33 -7.54 -11.03 -13.41
N THR A 34 -8.75 -10.61 -13.04
CA THR A 34 -9.92 -10.65 -13.93
C THR A 34 -10.04 -9.40 -14.82
N PHE A 35 -9.26 -8.36 -14.53
CA PHE A 35 -9.27 -7.13 -15.30
C PHE A 35 -8.53 -7.30 -16.62
N GLU A 36 -8.88 -6.45 -17.58
CA GLU A 36 -8.16 -6.38 -18.84
C GLU A 36 -6.69 -6.05 -18.60
N SER A 37 -5.81 -6.59 -19.44
CA SER A 37 -4.37 -6.40 -19.28
C SER A 37 -3.65 -6.22 -20.61
N VAL A 38 -2.60 -5.41 -20.58
CA VAL A 38 -1.75 -5.11 -21.73
C VAL A 38 -0.37 -5.69 -21.48
N LYS A 39 0.18 -6.38 -22.48
CA LYS A 39 1.50 -6.99 -22.44
C LYS A 39 2.49 -6.13 -23.20
N PHE A 40 3.57 -5.76 -22.53
CA PHE A 40 4.64 -4.94 -23.08
C PHE A 40 5.92 -5.75 -23.19
N THR A 41 6.57 -5.68 -24.33
CA THR A 41 7.93 -6.18 -24.50
C THR A 41 8.89 -5.07 -24.07
N ILE A 42 9.76 -5.34 -23.08
CA ILE A 42 10.71 -4.37 -22.57
C ILE A 42 11.89 -4.27 -23.53
N ASN A 43 12.21 -3.05 -23.99
CA ASN A 43 13.40 -2.81 -24.78
C ASN A 43 14.66 -2.87 -23.89
N LEU A 44 15.50 -3.88 -24.08
CA LEU A 44 16.78 -4.03 -23.36
C LEU A 44 18.00 -3.55 -24.18
N GLY A 45 17.79 -3.00 -25.38
CA GLY A 45 18.85 -2.75 -26.36
C GLY A 45 19.17 -4.02 -27.18
N GLU A 46 19.52 -3.84 -28.45
CA GLU A 46 19.63 -4.92 -29.45
C GLU A 46 20.81 -5.89 -29.23
N GLU A 47 21.69 -5.64 -28.26
CA GLU A 47 22.97 -6.36 -28.14
C GLU A 47 22.98 -7.53 -27.14
N SER A 48 21.90 -7.80 -26.41
CA SER A 48 21.99 -8.73 -25.26
C SER A 48 21.86 -10.21 -25.61
N GLY A 49 21.31 -10.58 -26.78
CA GLY A 49 20.97 -11.99 -27.08
C GLY A 49 19.95 -12.64 -26.13
N ILE A 50 19.33 -11.83 -25.25
CA ILE A 50 18.33 -12.24 -24.26
C ILE A 50 16.94 -11.98 -24.85
N GLU A 51 16.02 -12.95 -24.73
CA GLU A 51 14.63 -12.73 -25.10
C GLU A 51 14.05 -11.55 -24.30
N ALA A 52 13.56 -10.53 -25.00
CA ALA A 52 13.09 -9.30 -24.38
C ALA A 52 11.98 -9.61 -23.35
N PRO A 53 12.19 -9.28 -22.06
CA PRO A 53 11.26 -9.68 -21.01
C PRO A 53 9.91 -8.99 -21.23
N ARG A 54 8.83 -9.77 -21.06
CA ARG A 54 7.47 -9.26 -21.16
C ARG A 54 6.96 -8.85 -19.79
N ARG A 55 6.35 -7.67 -19.71
CA ARG A 55 5.66 -7.19 -18.52
C ARG A 55 4.18 -7.01 -18.81
N THR A 56 3.34 -7.52 -17.93
CA THR A 56 1.89 -7.35 -18.00
C THR A 56 1.49 -6.23 -17.04
N ILE A 57 0.68 -5.29 -17.50
CA ILE A 57 0.04 -4.27 -16.68
C ILE A 57 -1.47 -4.43 -16.84
N TYR A 58 -2.19 -4.50 -15.73
CA TYR A 58 -3.66 -4.50 -15.74
C TYR A 58 -4.16 -3.07 -15.93
N VAL A 59 -5.24 -2.92 -16.70
CA VAL A 59 -5.93 -1.64 -16.88
C VAL A 59 -6.40 -1.15 -15.51
N PHE A 60 -6.20 0.14 -15.24
CA PHE A 60 -6.62 0.76 -13.98
C PHE A 60 -8.14 0.99 -14.00
N THR A 61 -8.87 0.20 -13.20
CA THR A 61 -10.34 0.16 -13.22
C THR A 61 -10.97 0.45 -11.86
N ASP A 62 -10.33 0.07 -10.75
CA ASP A 62 -10.89 0.25 -9.41
C ASP A 62 -9.78 0.51 -8.38
N HIS A 63 -9.77 1.73 -7.84
CA HIS A 63 -8.83 2.15 -6.79
C HIS A 63 -9.03 1.43 -5.46
N ASN A 64 -10.15 0.72 -5.24
CA ASN A 64 -10.31 -0.15 -4.08
C ASN A 64 -9.53 -1.46 -4.23
N ILE A 65 -9.32 -1.92 -5.46
CA ILE A 65 -8.66 -3.19 -5.78
C ILE A 65 -7.19 -2.98 -6.14
N GLN A 66 -6.87 -1.89 -6.83
CA GLN A 66 -5.54 -1.59 -7.33
C GLN A 66 -4.93 -0.42 -6.55
N ASP A 67 -3.72 -0.64 -6.03
CA ASP A 67 -2.92 0.43 -5.46
C ASP A 67 -2.46 1.38 -6.58
N VAL A 68 -3.09 2.55 -6.65
CA VAL A 68 -2.79 3.57 -7.65
C VAL A 68 -1.32 4.03 -7.58
N LEU A 69 -0.68 4.02 -6.41
CA LEU A 69 0.72 4.46 -6.28
C LEU A 69 1.66 3.44 -6.92
N SER A 70 1.53 2.17 -6.56
CA SER A 70 2.30 1.08 -7.16
C SER A 70 2.04 0.96 -8.67
N TRP A 71 0.78 1.16 -9.08
CA TRP A 71 0.37 1.12 -10.48
C TRP A 71 1.02 2.27 -11.28
N THR A 72 0.89 3.52 -10.83
CA THR A 72 1.48 4.68 -11.52
C THR A 72 3.01 4.58 -11.59
N GLN A 73 3.68 4.11 -10.53
CA GLN A 73 5.12 3.84 -10.56
C GLN A 73 5.50 2.76 -11.58
N SER A 74 4.68 1.70 -11.69
CA SER A 74 4.89 0.65 -12.68
C SER A 74 4.78 1.17 -14.11
N VAL A 75 3.81 2.04 -14.39
CA VAL A 75 3.65 2.71 -15.69
C VAL A 75 4.83 3.65 -15.99
N ARG A 76 5.27 4.47 -15.03
CA ARG A 76 6.45 5.34 -15.20
C ARG A 76 7.71 4.53 -15.52
N LYS A 77 7.92 3.44 -14.79
CA LYS A 77 9.05 2.53 -15.02
C LYS A 77 8.98 1.93 -16.43
N LEU A 78 7.79 1.52 -16.86
CA LEU A 78 7.59 0.97 -18.19
C LEU A 78 7.86 1.99 -19.31
N ALA A 79 7.38 3.23 -19.15
CA ALA A 79 7.60 4.31 -20.09
C ALA A 79 9.08 4.63 -20.26
N ARG A 80 9.84 4.66 -19.15
CA ARG A 80 11.30 4.87 -19.16
C ARG A 80 12.04 3.72 -19.83
N LEU A 81 11.70 2.48 -19.48
CA LEU A 81 12.35 1.30 -20.06
C LEU A 81 12.12 1.17 -21.57
N ASN A 82 11.00 1.68 -22.07
CA ASN A 82 10.66 1.63 -23.49
C ASN A 82 10.86 2.96 -24.22
N ASN A 83 11.47 3.96 -23.57
CA ASN A 83 11.71 5.29 -24.13
C ASN A 83 10.47 5.91 -24.79
N TRP A 84 9.31 5.84 -24.13
CA TRP A 84 8.08 6.38 -24.69
C TRP A 84 8.20 7.88 -24.95
N THR A 85 7.84 8.31 -26.16
CA THR A 85 7.66 9.73 -26.44
C THR A 85 6.43 10.25 -25.68
N PRO A 86 6.31 11.57 -25.44
CA PRO A 86 5.14 12.15 -24.79
C PRO A 86 3.81 11.73 -25.45
N GLU A 87 3.75 11.69 -26.78
CA GLU A 87 2.57 11.33 -27.55
C GLU A 87 2.22 9.85 -27.36
N LEU A 88 3.23 8.97 -27.38
CA LEU A 88 3.04 7.54 -27.15
C LEU A 88 2.60 7.30 -25.70
N GLY A 89 3.21 7.97 -24.73
CA GLY A 89 2.84 7.86 -23.33
C GLY A 89 1.38 8.24 -23.08
N ASN A 90 0.90 9.30 -23.72
CA ASN A 90 -0.51 9.71 -23.64
C ASN A 90 -1.44 8.65 -24.25
N LYS A 91 -1.14 8.16 -25.46
CA LYS A 91 -1.93 7.07 -26.09
C LYS A 91 -1.93 5.80 -25.24
N MET A 92 -0.81 5.47 -24.60
CA MET A 92 -0.73 4.31 -23.71
C MET A 92 -1.58 4.50 -22.45
N LEU A 93 -1.65 5.71 -21.89
CA LEU A 93 -2.55 5.98 -20.77
C LEU A 93 -4.02 5.82 -21.16
N ASP A 94 -4.42 6.26 -22.34
CA ASP A 94 -5.80 6.12 -22.82
C ASP A 94 -6.24 4.65 -22.91
N ILE A 95 -5.30 3.73 -23.13
CA ILE A 95 -5.53 2.27 -23.13
C ILE A 95 -5.47 1.69 -21.71
N LEU A 96 -4.54 2.20 -20.89
CA LEU A 96 -4.24 1.64 -19.58
C LEU A 96 -5.18 2.13 -18.47
N ILE A 97 -6.06 3.07 -18.74
CA ILE A 97 -6.97 3.68 -17.76
C ILE A 97 -8.42 3.58 -18.26
N ASP A 98 -9.29 3.09 -17.38
CA ASP A 98 -10.74 3.06 -17.60
C ASP A 98 -11.31 4.46 -17.83
N GLU A 99 -12.30 4.57 -18.71
CA GLU A 99 -12.94 5.83 -19.14
C GLU A 99 -13.36 6.72 -17.96
N ARG A 100 -13.79 6.13 -16.84
CA ARG A 100 -14.22 6.86 -15.63
C ARG A 100 -13.15 7.74 -15.00
N TYR A 101 -11.87 7.46 -15.24
CA TYR A 101 -10.76 8.25 -14.71
C TYR A 101 -10.12 9.17 -15.77
N GLN A 102 -10.50 9.04 -17.05
CA GLN A 102 -9.90 9.82 -18.13
C GLN A 102 -10.18 11.32 -17.99
N GLU A 103 -11.39 11.69 -17.57
CA GLU A 103 -11.77 13.10 -17.34
C GLU A 103 -10.81 13.80 -16.37
N ALA A 104 -10.38 13.11 -15.31
CA ALA A 104 -9.50 13.67 -14.29
C ALA A 104 -8.07 13.97 -14.79
N ILE A 105 -7.63 13.31 -15.87
CA ILE A 105 -6.27 13.41 -16.39
C ILE A 105 -6.18 14.15 -17.74
N ASN A 106 -7.31 14.36 -18.42
CA ASN A 106 -7.32 14.89 -19.79
C ASN A 106 -6.69 16.28 -19.93
N ASP A 107 -6.81 17.13 -18.91
CA ASP A 107 -6.27 18.50 -18.93
C ASP A 107 -4.74 18.57 -18.71
N LYS A 108 -4.10 17.43 -18.44
CA LYS A 108 -2.65 17.38 -18.15
C LYS A 108 -1.86 17.02 -19.41
N ARG A 109 -0.68 17.65 -19.56
CA ARG A 109 0.10 17.60 -20.81
C ARG A 109 1.04 16.40 -20.90
N THR A 110 1.66 16.02 -19.79
CA THR A 110 2.70 15.00 -19.76
C THR A 110 2.20 13.74 -19.07
N LEU A 111 2.77 12.59 -19.44
CA LEU A 111 2.52 11.31 -18.76
C LEU A 111 2.60 11.45 -17.23
N ASP A 112 3.68 12.07 -16.73
CA ASP A 112 3.89 12.20 -15.28
C ASP A 112 2.80 13.05 -14.62
N THR A 113 2.42 14.19 -15.21
CA THR A 113 1.38 15.07 -14.66
C THR A 113 -0.02 14.45 -14.76
N LYS A 114 -0.28 13.61 -15.76
CA LYS A 114 -1.50 12.79 -15.84
C LYS A 114 -1.56 11.76 -14.73
N LEU A 115 -0.46 11.06 -14.48
CA LEU A 115 -0.38 10.05 -13.41
C LEU A 115 -0.50 10.69 -12.03
N ASP A 116 0.07 11.87 -11.81
CA ASP A 116 -0.11 12.62 -10.55
C ASP A 116 -1.58 13.06 -10.36
N ALA A 117 -2.23 13.54 -11.42
CA ALA A 117 -3.65 13.90 -11.37
C ALA A 117 -4.57 12.70 -11.09
N LEU A 118 -4.20 11.51 -11.55
CA LEU A 118 -4.90 10.27 -11.20
C LEU A 118 -4.79 9.99 -9.70
N CYS A 119 -3.62 10.17 -9.10
CA CYS A 119 -3.45 10.04 -7.65
C CYS A 119 -4.30 11.08 -6.90
N ASP A 120 -4.29 12.34 -7.32
CA ASP A 120 -5.11 13.41 -6.70
C ASP A 120 -6.62 13.12 -6.79
N LYS A 121 -7.06 12.45 -7.86
CA LYS A 121 -8.44 12.02 -8.03
C LYS A 121 -8.83 10.88 -7.08
N VAL A 122 -7.90 9.96 -6.82
CA VAL A 122 -8.12 8.79 -5.95
C VAL A 122 -8.04 9.16 -4.47
N PHE A 123 -7.10 10.04 -4.09
CA PHE A 123 -6.90 10.46 -2.71
C PHE A 123 -7.58 11.80 -2.44
N SER A 124 -8.86 11.76 -2.11
CA SER A 124 -9.60 12.95 -1.75
C SER A 124 -9.28 13.41 -0.32
N LEU A 125 -9.52 14.70 -0.02
CA LEU A 125 -9.37 15.24 1.34
C LEU A 125 -10.28 14.52 2.35
N ASP A 126 -11.45 14.06 1.90
CA ASP A 126 -12.45 13.41 2.76
C ASP A 126 -11.94 12.05 3.29
N ASP A 127 -11.06 11.40 2.52
CA ASP A 127 -10.48 10.09 2.85
C ASP A 127 -9.37 10.17 3.90
N TYR A 128 -8.83 11.36 4.19
CA TYR A 128 -7.80 11.55 5.22
C TYR A 128 -8.24 10.95 6.57
N SER A 129 -9.48 11.26 6.95
CA SER A 129 -10.06 10.79 8.22
C SER A 129 -10.21 9.26 8.24
N MET A 130 -10.49 8.63 7.10
CA MET A 130 -10.58 7.19 6.96
C MET A 130 -9.21 6.56 7.24
N TYR A 131 -8.14 6.98 6.55
CA TYR A 131 -6.81 6.41 6.74
C TYR A 131 -6.26 6.62 8.15
N ARG A 132 -6.46 7.81 8.73
CA ARG A 132 -6.09 8.09 10.13
C ARG A 132 -6.86 7.18 11.12
N ASN A 133 -8.15 6.96 10.89
CA ASN A 133 -8.95 6.04 11.71
C ASN A 133 -8.50 4.57 11.54
N MET A 134 -8.08 4.16 10.34
CA MET A 134 -7.52 2.84 10.12
C MET A 134 -6.23 2.64 10.93
N ILE A 135 -5.35 3.65 11.00
CA ILE A 135 -4.14 3.61 11.84
C ILE A 135 -4.52 3.44 13.31
N SER A 136 -5.43 4.26 13.84
CA SER A 136 -5.81 4.21 15.26
C SER A 136 -6.47 2.89 15.66
N THR A 137 -7.22 2.26 14.74
CA THR A 137 -7.96 1.02 14.99
C THR A 137 -7.21 -0.27 14.63
N ALA A 138 -6.11 -0.18 13.87
CA ALA A 138 -5.33 -1.35 13.44
C ALA A 138 -4.90 -2.24 14.61
N ARG A 139 -5.01 -3.56 14.46
CA ARG A 139 -4.63 -4.52 15.51
C ARG A 139 -3.51 -5.41 15.01
N ARG A 140 -2.40 -5.46 15.76
CA ARG A 140 -1.26 -6.35 15.45
C ARG A 140 -1.69 -7.81 15.22
N SER A 141 -2.67 -8.31 15.97
CA SER A 141 -3.17 -9.69 15.87
C SER A 141 -3.81 -10.05 14.53
N GLU A 142 -4.14 -9.06 13.70
CA GLU A 142 -4.70 -9.27 12.35
C GLU A 142 -3.61 -9.57 11.31
N PHE A 143 -2.33 -9.48 11.69
CA PHE A 143 -1.19 -9.63 10.81
C PHE A 143 -0.35 -10.86 11.19
N HIS A 144 0.25 -11.50 10.18
CA HIS A 144 1.08 -12.69 10.38
C HIS A 144 2.35 -12.39 11.18
N ASP A 145 2.98 -11.26 10.89
CA ASP A 145 4.23 -10.83 11.51
C ASP A 145 4.26 -9.32 11.74
N MET A 146 5.23 -8.91 12.57
CA MET A 146 5.39 -7.51 12.95
C MET A 146 5.78 -6.62 11.77
N ILE A 147 6.56 -7.14 10.83
CA ILE A 147 7.07 -6.38 9.68
C ILE A 147 5.91 -5.96 8.77
N THR A 148 5.02 -6.91 8.48
CA THR A 148 3.80 -6.68 7.70
C THR A 148 2.88 -5.68 8.39
N PHE A 149 2.76 -5.75 9.72
CA PHE A 149 2.01 -4.76 10.48
C PHE A 149 2.61 -3.36 10.39
N VAL A 150 3.94 -3.22 10.52
CA VAL A 150 4.62 -1.92 10.36
C VAL A 150 4.42 -1.37 8.94
N GLN A 151 4.61 -2.20 7.92
CA GLN A 151 4.42 -1.79 6.53
C GLN A 151 2.99 -1.31 6.28
N TYR A 152 1.99 -2.00 6.82
CA TYR A 152 0.59 -1.57 6.72
C TYR A 152 0.35 -0.18 7.33
N LEU A 153 0.96 0.13 8.48
CA LEU A 153 0.85 1.47 9.07
C LEU A 153 1.56 2.54 8.23
N GLU A 154 2.70 2.22 7.62
CA GLU A 154 3.43 3.09 6.70
C GLU A 154 2.62 3.39 5.43
N ASP A 155 1.98 2.37 4.87
CA ASP A 155 1.14 2.50 3.68
C ASP A 155 -0.08 3.39 3.98
N LEU A 156 -0.72 3.20 5.15
CA LEU A 156 -1.82 4.07 5.59
C LEU A 156 -1.39 5.51 5.82
N ARG A 157 -0.22 5.73 6.44
CA ARG A 157 0.35 7.08 6.59
C ARG A 157 0.59 7.72 5.24
N THR A 158 1.16 6.98 4.30
CA THR A 158 1.42 7.46 2.93
C THR A 158 0.12 7.85 2.25
N CYS A 159 -0.92 7.03 2.35
CA CYS A 159 -2.25 7.35 1.81
C CYS A 159 -2.85 8.61 2.48
N ALA A 160 -2.77 8.73 3.80
CA ALA A 160 -3.24 9.91 4.52
C ALA A 160 -2.49 11.18 4.08
N ASP A 161 -1.18 11.11 3.93
CA ASP A 161 -0.35 12.25 3.50
C ASP A 161 -0.68 12.70 2.07
N LEU A 162 -1.13 11.79 1.21
CA LEU A 162 -1.56 12.09 -0.16
C LEU A 162 -2.93 12.75 -0.23
N CYS A 163 -3.81 12.52 0.75
CA CYS A 163 -5.05 13.28 0.88
C CYS A 163 -4.80 14.77 1.20
N CYS A 164 -3.61 15.12 1.72
CA CYS A 164 -3.30 16.47 2.18
C CYS A 164 -2.72 17.36 1.08
N LYS A 165 -3.28 18.58 0.94
CA LYS A 165 -2.79 19.58 -0.03
C LYS A 165 -1.51 20.30 0.43
N THR A 166 -1.29 20.40 1.74
CA THR A 166 -0.11 21.06 2.30
C THR A 166 0.72 20.11 3.16
N LYS A 167 2.02 20.37 3.25
CA LYS A 167 2.93 19.57 4.08
C LYS A 167 2.60 19.62 5.57
N ASN A 168 1.97 20.70 6.04
CA ASN A 168 1.67 20.90 7.45
C ASN A 168 0.44 20.11 7.92
N ASP A 169 -0.41 19.68 6.98
CA ASP A 169 -1.61 18.88 7.28
C ASP A 169 -1.32 17.37 7.26
N ARG A 170 -0.08 16.97 6.94
CA ARG A 170 0.35 15.56 6.89
C ARG A 170 0.24 14.90 8.25
N LEU A 171 0.00 13.60 8.24
CA LEU A 171 -0.10 12.80 9.45
C LEU A 171 1.26 12.80 10.17
N PRO A 172 1.32 13.26 11.43
CA PRO A 172 2.58 13.26 12.17
C PRO A 172 3.10 11.84 12.36
N GLU A 173 4.39 11.62 12.11
CA GLU A 173 5.04 10.31 12.33
C GLU A 173 4.82 9.79 13.75
N ARG A 174 4.77 10.71 14.72
CA ARG A 174 4.48 10.40 16.12
C ARG A 174 3.16 9.63 16.30
N GLU A 175 2.11 9.92 15.54
CA GLU A 175 0.85 9.18 15.67
C GLU A 175 1.01 7.70 15.27
N VAL A 176 1.81 7.43 14.23
CA VAL A 176 2.15 6.07 13.80
C VAL A 176 3.02 5.37 14.84
N LEU A 177 4.01 6.07 15.39
CA LEU A 177 4.89 5.56 16.44
C LEU A 177 4.13 5.23 17.73
N ASP A 178 3.27 6.13 18.20
CA ASP A 178 2.45 5.91 19.39
C ASP A 178 1.56 4.68 19.20
N LYS A 179 0.96 4.54 18.00
CA LYS A 179 0.18 3.36 17.65
C LYS A 179 1.04 2.10 17.68
N LEU A 180 2.19 2.11 17.01
CA LEU A 180 3.12 0.99 16.94
C LEU A 180 3.53 0.53 18.35
N ILE A 181 4.05 1.46 19.16
CA ILE A 181 4.51 1.21 20.54
C ILE A 181 3.37 0.66 21.40
N SER A 182 2.15 1.17 21.26
CA SER A 182 1.00 0.67 22.04
C SER A 182 0.73 -0.83 21.82
N THR A 183 1.08 -1.36 20.65
CA THR A 183 0.85 -2.77 20.27
C THR A 183 2.04 -3.70 20.57
N LEU A 184 3.18 -3.15 20.99
CA LEU A 184 4.37 -3.94 21.32
C LEU A 184 4.22 -4.62 22.68
N SER A 185 4.74 -5.85 22.76
CA SER A 185 4.92 -6.57 24.01
C SER A 185 5.93 -5.86 24.92
N PRO A 186 5.92 -6.12 26.24
CA PRO A 186 6.91 -5.55 27.16
C PRO A 186 8.35 -5.82 26.72
N ARG A 187 8.65 -7.04 26.25
CA ARG A 187 9.98 -7.43 25.78
C ARG A 187 10.44 -6.62 24.56
N GLU A 188 9.56 -6.43 23.57
CA GLU A 188 9.91 -5.62 22.39
C GLU A 188 10.14 -4.16 22.78
N LYS A 189 9.33 -3.61 23.69
CA LYS A 189 9.52 -2.26 24.23
C LYS A 189 10.89 -2.11 24.93
N GLU A 190 11.27 -3.08 25.76
CA GLU A 190 12.59 -3.10 26.40
C GLU A 190 13.72 -3.14 25.35
N CYS A 191 13.57 -3.95 24.30
CA CYS A 191 14.54 -3.98 23.22
C CYS A 191 14.64 -2.65 22.46
N LEU A 192 13.54 -1.95 22.21
CA LEU A 192 13.58 -0.62 21.60
C LEU A 192 14.32 0.39 22.48
N ILE A 193 14.06 0.37 23.79
CA ILE A 193 14.73 1.24 24.76
C ILE A 193 16.24 0.94 24.80
N TYR A 194 16.61 -0.35 24.86
CA TYR A 194 18.01 -0.77 24.88
C TYR A 194 18.77 -0.33 23.62
N ASN A 195 18.13 -0.41 22.45
CA ASN A 195 18.70 0.01 21.18
C ASN A 195 18.54 1.52 20.91
N GLN A 196 17.93 2.28 21.82
CA GLN A 196 17.67 3.73 21.67
C GLN A 196 16.92 4.09 20.37
N ALA A 197 16.04 3.21 19.91
CA ALA A 197 15.28 3.43 18.68
C ALA A 197 14.17 4.46 18.90
N THR A 198 14.20 5.57 18.16
CA THR A 198 13.28 6.71 18.32
C THR A 198 12.50 7.06 17.06
N THR A 199 13.03 6.70 15.89
CA THR A 199 12.37 6.90 14.59
C THR A 199 11.67 5.64 14.11
N LEU A 200 10.73 5.76 13.17
CA LEU A 200 10.03 4.60 12.62
C LEU A 200 11.00 3.61 11.94
N GLU A 201 11.99 4.12 11.23
CA GLU A 201 13.01 3.33 10.55
C GLU A 201 13.87 2.52 11.55
N GLU A 202 14.35 3.16 12.61
CA GLU A 202 15.14 2.49 13.66
C GLU A 202 14.32 1.40 14.36
N ILE A 203 13.05 1.69 14.68
CA ILE A 203 12.16 0.73 15.31
C ILE A 203 11.92 -0.47 14.37
N LYS A 204 11.68 -0.22 13.09
CA LYS A 204 11.52 -1.28 12.07
C LYS A 204 12.76 -2.16 11.99
N GLU A 205 13.95 -1.57 12.01
CA GLU A 205 15.21 -2.31 11.98
C GLU A 205 15.36 -3.23 13.22
N VAL A 206 15.10 -2.69 14.42
CA VAL A 206 15.20 -3.47 15.66
C VAL A 206 14.16 -4.60 15.70
N LEU A 207 12.92 -4.33 15.32
CA LEU A 207 11.86 -5.34 15.29
C LEU A 207 12.14 -6.44 14.25
N THR A 208 12.75 -6.08 13.12
CA THR A 208 13.19 -7.04 12.10
C THR A 208 14.29 -7.95 12.63
N LYS A 209 15.28 -7.37 13.34
CA LYS A 209 16.34 -8.14 14.02
C LYS A 209 15.76 -9.09 15.07
N LEU A 210 14.77 -8.66 15.84
CA LEU A 210 14.12 -9.52 16.83
C LEU A 210 13.36 -10.68 16.17
N SER A 211 12.55 -10.40 15.15
CA SER A 211 11.79 -11.42 14.44
C SER A 211 12.70 -12.46 13.77
N THR A 212 13.80 -12.03 13.16
CA THR A 212 14.79 -12.95 12.56
C THR A 212 15.50 -13.81 13.61
N MET A 213 15.84 -13.26 14.78
CA MET A 213 16.39 -14.05 15.89
C MET A 213 15.37 -15.07 16.40
N GLU A 214 14.11 -14.67 16.62
CA GLU A 214 13.07 -15.58 17.11
C GLU A 214 12.80 -16.74 16.15
N ASN A 215 12.73 -16.46 14.85
CA ASN A 215 12.62 -17.49 13.82
C ASN A 215 13.84 -18.44 13.83
N PHE A 216 15.06 -17.91 14.03
CA PHE A 216 16.26 -18.73 14.12
C PHE A 216 16.25 -19.68 15.34
N TYR A 217 15.76 -19.22 16.50
CA TYR A 217 15.69 -20.04 17.71
C TYR A 217 14.53 -21.06 17.70
N GLN A 218 13.44 -20.80 16.95
CA GLN A 218 12.35 -21.76 16.76
C GLN A 218 12.71 -22.94 15.83
N VAL A 219 13.74 -22.80 14.99
CA VAL A 219 14.19 -23.85 14.04
C VAL A 219 15.05 -24.94 14.71
N ARG A 220 15.47 -24.77 15.97
CA ARG A 220 16.15 -25.86 16.72
C ARG A 220 15.13 -26.64 17.54
N PRO A 221 14.74 -27.87 17.13
CA PRO A 221 14.08 -28.75 18.09
C PRO A 221 15.02 -28.98 19.28
N PRO A 222 14.49 -29.14 20.51
CA PRO A 222 15.33 -29.55 21.61
C PRO A 222 15.99 -30.88 21.23
N LEU A 223 17.33 -30.91 21.30
CA LEU A 223 18.08 -32.16 21.26
C LEU A 223 17.54 -33.01 22.41
N LYS A 224 16.80 -34.06 22.06
CA LYS A 224 16.44 -35.15 22.99
C LYS A 224 17.67 -35.97 23.29
#